data_AF-D5ACA5-F1
#
_entry.id   AF-D5ACA5-F1
#
_cell.length_a   1.000
_cell.length_b   1.000
_cell.length_c   1.000
_cell.angle_alpha   90.00
_cell.angle_beta   90.00
_cell.angle_gamma   90.00
#
_symmetry.space_group_name_H-M   'P 1'
#
loop_
_entity.id
_entity.type
_entity.pdbx_description
1 polymer ?
#
loop_
_entity_poly.entity_id
_entity_poly.type
_entity_poly.pdbx_seq_one_letter_code
_entity_poly.pdbx_strand_id
1 'polypeptide(L)'
;MVKGHTEQNGDRMPGLKHLRIRGLYGLTKDHLDNLKASLDGGLQQQSELVKPQFYHNGHYMFSYHDDRSIDVEVCPKCENARLVYDCPRERCQKKKGHKLQQCRGCIFCIARCEECGRCIDDNEFEETFCLDLLCSACWLQLPKCLECNRPGCGRHADHFIRRPDTSFVCGDCMGVSAGCLGPDFDDFA
;
A
#
# COMPACT_ATOMS: atom_id res chain seq x y z
N MET A 1 -22.82 -35.24 52.09
CA MET A 1 -23.17 -33.97 51.41
C MET A 1 -21.92 -33.53 50.66
N VAL A 2 -21.91 -33.24 49.35
CA VAL A 2 -22.75 -32.29 48.61
C VAL A 2 -22.91 -32.80 47.17
N LYS A 3 -24.14 -32.75 46.63
CA LYS A 3 -24.40 -32.85 45.18
C LYS A 3 -24.13 -31.48 44.55
N GLY A 4 -23.42 -31.44 43.43
CA GLY A 4 -23.33 -30.29 42.54
C GLY A 4 -23.75 -30.72 41.15
N HIS A 5 -24.85 -30.14 40.67
CA HIS A 5 -25.48 -30.42 39.38
C HIS A 5 -24.66 -29.89 38.19
N THR A 6 -24.82 -30.60 37.06
CA THR A 6 -24.71 -30.20 35.64
C THR A 6 -24.31 -28.77 35.30
N GLU A 7 -23.39 -28.63 34.33
CA GLU A 7 -23.63 -27.88 33.08
C GLU A 7 -22.50 -28.17 32.08
N GLN A 8 -22.82 -28.92 31.01
CA GLN A 8 -22.00 -28.97 29.81
C GLN A 8 -22.16 -27.62 29.11
N ASN A 9 -21.22 -26.70 29.33
CA ASN A 9 -21.12 -25.50 28.51
C ASN A 9 -20.13 -25.81 27.38
N GLY A 10 -20.65 -26.08 26.19
CA GLY A 10 -19.86 -26.20 24.98
C GLY A 10 -19.16 -24.87 24.72
N ASP A 11 -17.87 -24.83 25.00
CA ASP A 11 -16.99 -23.70 24.73
C ASP A 11 -16.91 -23.49 23.21
N ARG A 12 -17.85 -22.70 22.67
CA ARG A 12 -17.74 -22.18 21.30
C ARG A 12 -16.60 -21.18 21.32
N MET A 13 -15.41 -21.65 20.93
CA MET A 13 -14.29 -20.75 20.63
C MET A 13 -14.79 -19.61 19.75
N PRO A 14 -14.55 -18.34 20.13
CA PRO A 14 -14.90 -17.21 19.28
C PRO A 14 -14.12 -17.34 17.97
N GLY A 15 -14.82 -17.36 16.84
CA GLY A 15 -14.21 -17.49 15.54
C GLY A 15 -13.49 -16.21 15.12
N LEU A 16 -12.71 -16.34 14.06
CA LEU A 16 -11.87 -15.26 13.55
C LEU A 16 -12.77 -14.16 12.95
N LYS A 17 -12.69 -12.94 13.49
CA LYS A 17 -13.50 -11.80 13.02
C LYS A 17 -12.81 -11.00 11.91
N HIS A 18 -11.49 -10.85 12.01
CA HIS A 18 -10.69 -10.05 11.10
C HIS A 18 -9.42 -10.80 10.70
N LEU A 19 -9.14 -10.84 9.40
CA LEU A 19 -7.93 -11.36 8.80
C LEU A 19 -7.26 -10.25 7.96
N ARG A 20 -5.95 -10.12 8.09
CA ARG A 20 -5.15 -9.18 7.30
C ARG A 20 -4.02 -9.94 6.64
N ILE A 21 -4.13 -10.12 5.33
CA ILE A 21 -3.14 -10.85 4.53
C ILE A 21 -2.00 -9.91 4.08
N ARG A 22 -2.21 -8.59 4.16
CA ARG A 22 -1.17 -7.56 3.99
C ARG A 22 -0.39 -7.66 2.67
N GLY A 23 -1.03 -8.17 1.63
CA GLY A 23 -0.44 -8.26 0.29
C GLY A 23 0.36 -9.52 0.02
N LEU A 24 0.21 -10.59 0.83
CA LEU A 24 0.75 -11.91 0.49
C LEU A 24 0.31 -12.33 -0.93
N TYR A 25 1.29 -12.67 -1.76
CA TYR A 25 1.07 -13.06 -3.15
C TYR A 25 0.68 -14.53 -3.27
N GLY A 26 0.09 -14.91 -4.41
CA GLY A 26 -0.28 -16.29 -4.71
C GLY A 26 -1.63 -16.74 -4.16
N LEU A 27 -2.46 -15.82 -3.66
CA LEU A 27 -3.84 -16.12 -3.32
C LEU A 27 -4.68 -16.37 -4.57
N THR A 28 -5.32 -17.54 -4.63
CA THR A 28 -6.33 -17.86 -5.63
C THR A 28 -7.71 -17.39 -5.15
N LYS A 29 -8.68 -17.36 -6.06
CA LYS A 29 -10.09 -17.10 -5.71
C LYS A 29 -10.59 -18.13 -4.67
N ASP A 30 -10.26 -19.40 -4.87
CA ASP A 30 -10.64 -20.48 -3.95
C ASP A 30 -10.05 -20.30 -2.55
N HIS A 31 -8.79 -19.87 -2.44
CA HIS A 31 -8.20 -19.54 -1.13
C HIS A 31 -8.98 -18.41 -0.45
N LEU A 32 -9.32 -17.36 -1.20
CA LEU A 32 -10.08 -16.24 -0.67
C LEU A 32 -11.49 -16.67 -0.18
N ASP A 33 -12.18 -17.51 -0.94
CA ASP A 33 -13.51 -17.98 -0.59
C ASP A 33 -13.49 -18.89 0.64
N ASN A 34 -12.50 -19.78 0.74
CA ASN A 34 -12.29 -20.62 1.94
C ASN A 34 -11.98 -19.77 3.18
N LEU A 35 -11.15 -18.74 3.04
CA LEU A 35 -10.84 -17.81 4.13
C LEU A 35 -12.09 -17.04 4.57
N LYS A 36 -12.91 -16.56 3.63
CA LYS A 36 -14.18 -15.88 3.93
C LYS A 36 -15.17 -16.81 4.64
N ALA A 37 -15.25 -18.07 4.23
CA ALA A 37 -16.13 -19.06 4.87
C ALA A 37 -15.71 -19.38 6.31
N SER A 38 -14.42 -19.21 6.63
CA SER A 38 -13.86 -19.45 7.96
C SER A 38 -13.99 -18.26 8.93
N LEU A 39 -14.39 -17.09 8.43
CA LEU A 39 -14.58 -15.89 9.24
C LEU A 39 -16.00 -15.88 9.84
N ASP A 40 -16.11 -15.56 11.13
CA ASP A 40 -17.38 -15.47 11.86
C ASP A 40 -18.20 -14.28 11.31
N GLY A 41 -19.00 -14.53 10.28
CA GLY A 41 -19.78 -13.50 9.59
C GLY A 41 -20.11 -13.84 8.14
N GLY A 42 -20.38 -15.13 7.88
CA GLY A 42 -20.71 -15.66 6.55
C GLY A 42 -21.63 -14.74 5.76
N LEU A 43 -21.20 -14.42 4.53
CA LEU A 43 -21.97 -13.68 3.54
C LEU A 43 -22.60 -12.39 4.09
N GLN A 44 -21.83 -11.50 4.72
CA GLN A 44 -22.18 -10.10 4.56
C GLN A 44 -22.03 -9.78 3.07
N GLN A 45 -23.15 -9.87 2.36
CA GLN A 45 -23.36 -9.13 1.12
C GLN A 45 -22.83 -7.73 1.38
N GLN A 46 -21.69 -7.41 0.75
CA GLN A 46 -21.06 -6.09 0.79
C GLN A 46 -21.90 -5.09 -0.02
N SER A 47 -23.20 -5.07 0.30
CA SER A 47 -24.21 -4.22 -0.26
C SER A 47 -24.39 -3.08 0.73
N GLU A 48 -23.88 -1.92 0.31
CA GLU A 48 -24.08 -0.59 0.88
C GLU A 48 -23.09 -0.18 2.00
N LEU A 49 -22.09 0.62 1.59
CA LEU A 49 -21.07 1.32 2.40
C LEU A 49 -19.80 0.53 2.77
N VAL A 50 -19.18 -0.15 1.79
CA VAL A 50 -17.75 -0.49 1.92
C VAL A 50 -16.95 0.81 2.02
N LYS A 51 -16.31 1.05 3.17
CA LYS A 51 -15.40 2.19 3.37
C LYS A 51 -14.31 2.13 2.27
N PRO A 52 -14.04 3.25 1.56
CA PRO A 52 -13.07 3.23 0.48
C PRO A 52 -11.68 2.87 1.00
N GLN A 53 -10.98 2.01 0.26
CA GLN A 53 -9.61 1.62 0.60
C GLN A 53 -8.63 2.50 -0.14
N PHE A 54 -8.08 3.52 0.51
CA PHE A 54 -7.06 4.34 -0.15
C PHE A 54 -5.67 3.74 0.02
N TYR A 55 -4.86 3.93 -1.02
CA TYR A 55 -3.45 3.61 -0.98
C TYR A 55 -2.74 4.66 -0.13
N HIS A 56 -2.05 4.23 0.92
CA HIS A 56 -1.32 5.12 1.83
C HIS A 56 0.11 4.63 2.02
N ASN A 57 1.06 5.54 1.74
CA ASN A 57 2.47 5.52 2.17
C ASN A 57 3.07 4.11 2.23
N GLY A 58 3.11 3.44 1.08
CA GLY A 58 3.90 2.23 0.89
C GLY A 58 3.52 1.01 1.68
N HIS A 59 2.23 0.79 1.96
CA HIS A 59 1.76 -0.43 2.64
C HIS A 59 2.15 -0.55 4.13
N TYR A 60 2.71 0.47 4.79
CA TYR A 60 3.18 0.29 6.17
C TYR A 60 2.23 0.85 7.25
N MET A 61 1.54 1.95 6.98
CA MET A 61 0.52 2.49 7.89
C MET A 61 -0.88 2.03 7.47
N PHE A 62 -1.22 0.80 7.81
CA PHE A 62 -2.60 0.35 7.73
C PHE A 62 -3.42 1.00 8.85
N SER A 63 -4.55 1.59 8.50
CA SER A 63 -5.56 1.96 9.50
C SER A 63 -6.02 0.68 10.19
N TYR A 64 -5.58 0.48 11.42
CA TYR A 64 -6.03 -0.61 12.30
C TYR A 64 -7.55 -0.52 12.58
N HIS A 65 -8.19 0.59 12.18
CA HIS A 65 -9.60 0.90 12.36
C HIS A 65 -10.46 0.54 11.14
N ASP A 66 -9.95 -0.29 10.24
CA ASP A 66 -10.76 -0.86 9.18
C ASP A 66 -11.55 -2.06 9.72
N ASP A 67 -12.87 -1.92 9.80
CA ASP A 67 -13.80 -2.94 10.32
C ASP A 67 -14.01 -4.11 9.34
N ARG A 68 -13.33 -4.11 8.19
CA ARG A 68 -13.45 -5.18 7.19
C ARG A 68 -12.98 -6.51 7.75
N SER A 69 -13.73 -7.59 7.53
CA SER A 69 -13.32 -8.93 7.96
C SER A 69 -12.07 -9.44 7.25
N ILE A 70 -11.80 -8.98 6.02
CA ILE A 70 -10.60 -9.33 5.25
C ILE A 70 -10.15 -8.13 4.40
N ASP A 71 -8.84 -7.92 4.24
CA ASP A 71 -8.26 -6.78 3.50
C ASP A 71 -8.11 -7.01 2.00
N VAL A 72 -8.23 -8.25 1.54
CA VAL A 72 -8.09 -8.63 0.14
C VAL A 72 -9.43 -8.85 -0.55
N GLU A 73 -9.46 -8.52 -1.83
CA GLU A 73 -10.62 -8.66 -2.70
C GLU A 73 -10.22 -9.15 -4.09
N VAL A 74 -11.21 -9.57 -4.89
CA VAL A 74 -10.98 -9.87 -6.30
C VAL A 74 -10.79 -8.54 -7.05
N CYS A 75 -9.61 -8.35 -7.65
CA CYS A 75 -9.32 -7.15 -8.41
C CYS A 75 -10.24 -7.05 -9.64
N PRO A 76 -10.97 -5.93 -9.85
CA PRO A 76 -11.87 -5.79 -11.00
C PRO A 76 -11.15 -5.64 -12.35
N LYS A 77 -9.81 -5.60 -12.37
CA LYS A 77 -8.98 -5.43 -13.58
C LYS A 77 -8.31 -6.72 -14.02
N CYS A 78 -7.80 -7.51 -13.08
CA CYS A 78 -7.06 -8.75 -13.37
C CYS A 78 -7.65 -10.00 -12.72
N GLU A 79 -8.77 -9.86 -12.01
CA GLU A 79 -9.52 -10.93 -11.35
C GLU A 79 -8.75 -11.76 -10.32
N ASN A 80 -7.55 -11.34 -9.93
CA ASN A 80 -6.76 -11.99 -8.89
C ASN A 80 -7.17 -11.48 -7.51
N ALA A 81 -7.12 -12.35 -6.49
CA ALA A 81 -7.30 -11.96 -5.10
C ALA A 81 -6.09 -11.15 -4.62
N ARG A 82 -6.28 -9.83 -4.39
CA ARG A 82 -5.22 -8.87 -4.06
C ARG A 82 -5.76 -7.77 -3.15
N LEU A 83 -4.87 -6.96 -2.57
CA LEU A 83 -5.26 -5.67 -2.02
C LEU A 83 -5.79 -4.79 -3.18
N VAL A 84 -7.03 -4.33 -3.06
CA VAL A 84 -7.69 -3.48 -4.05
C VAL A 84 -7.88 -2.10 -3.44
N TYR A 85 -7.51 -1.07 -4.20
CA TYR A 85 -7.58 0.30 -3.72
C TYR A 85 -8.59 1.10 -4.54
N ASP A 86 -9.26 2.03 -3.89
CA ASP A 86 -10.03 3.11 -4.46
C ASP A 86 -9.14 4.33 -4.70
N CYS A 87 -9.57 5.25 -5.56
CA CYS A 87 -8.81 6.46 -5.85
C CYS A 87 -9.37 7.64 -5.03
N PRO A 88 -8.56 8.37 -4.25
CA PRO A 88 -9.02 9.53 -3.49
C PRO A 88 -9.39 10.73 -4.39
N ARG A 89 -9.12 10.67 -5.69
CA ARG A 89 -9.45 11.74 -6.65
C ARG A 89 -10.95 11.73 -6.94
N GLU A 90 -11.68 12.81 -6.61
CA GLU A 90 -13.14 12.90 -6.78
C GLU A 90 -13.63 12.53 -8.19
N ARG A 91 -12.90 12.95 -9.24
CA ARG A 91 -13.25 12.61 -10.63
C ARG A 91 -13.30 11.10 -10.89
N CYS A 92 -12.50 10.33 -10.17
CA CYS A 92 -12.43 8.88 -10.26
C CYS A 92 -13.53 8.20 -9.42
N GLN A 93 -14.10 8.92 -8.47
CA GLN A 93 -15.18 8.45 -7.58
C GLN A 93 -16.58 8.61 -8.17
N LYS A 94 -16.73 9.44 -9.20
CA LYS A 94 -18.01 9.60 -9.90
C LYS A 94 -18.36 8.31 -10.65
N LYS A 95 -19.46 7.65 -10.27
CA LYS A 95 -20.02 6.51 -11.01
C LYS A 95 -20.42 6.98 -12.42
N LYS A 96 -19.72 6.53 -13.46
CA LYS A 96 -20.22 6.65 -14.85
C LYS A 96 -21.01 5.37 -15.19
N GLY A 97 -22.30 5.37 -14.88
CA GLY A 97 -23.22 4.25 -15.19
C GLY A 97 -22.92 2.95 -14.43
N HIS A 98 -23.14 1.80 -15.09
CA HIS A 98 -22.95 0.45 -14.54
C HIS A 98 -21.47 0.00 -14.41
N LYS A 99 -20.50 0.85 -14.76
CA LYS A 99 -19.08 0.52 -14.61
C LYS A 99 -18.57 1.04 -13.27
N LEU A 100 -18.10 0.10 -12.44
CA LEU A 100 -17.38 0.37 -11.19
C LEU A 100 -16.34 1.48 -11.38
N GLN A 101 -16.12 2.26 -10.32
CA GLN A 101 -15.03 3.22 -10.11
C GLN A 101 -13.86 3.00 -11.08
N GLN A 102 -13.67 3.88 -12.07
CA GLN A 102 -12.76 3.63 -13.20
C GLN A 102 -11.33 3.30 -12.77
N CYS A 103 -10.92 3.85 -11.62
CA CYS A 103 -9.59 3.73 -11.04
C CYS A 103 -9.54 2.83 -9.80
N ARG A 104 -10.50 1.91 -9.63
CA ARG A 104 -10.44 0.87 -8.60
C ARG A 104 -9.65 -0.34 -9.10
N GLY A 105 -8.68 -0.80 -8.32
CA GLY A 105 -7.80 -1.89 -8.72
C GLY A 105 -6.60 -2.06 -7.78
N CYS A 106 -5.89 -3.18 -7.96
CA CYS A 106 -4.65 -3.47 -7.24
C CYS A 106 -3.47 -2.65 -7.79
N ILE A 107 -2.35 -2.65 -7.05
CA ILE A 107 -1.13 -1.89 -7.40
C ILE A 107 -0.51 -2.29 -8.74
N PHE A 108 -0.73 -3.53 -9.20
CA PHE A 108 -0.20 -4.01 -10.50
C PHE A 108 -1.03 -3.55 -11.69
N CYS A 109 -2.33 -3.28 -11.46
CA CYS A 109 -3.23 -2.87 -12.55
C CYS A 109 -3.36 -1.36 -12.66
N ILE A 110 -3.09 -0.64 -11.58
CA ILE A 110 -3.24 0.82 -11.52
C ILE A 110 -2.06 1.34 -10.70
N ALA A 111 -1.12 2.00 -11.39
CA ALA A 111 -0.04 2.74 -10.75
C ALA A 111 -0.62 3.87 -9.87
N ARG A 112 -0.04 4.07 -8.69
CA ARG A 112 -0.51 5.04 -7.69
C ARG A 112 0.65 5.84 -7.14
N CYS A 113 0.38 7.11 -6.86
CA CYS A 113 1.31 7.99 -6.18
C CYS A 113 1.48 7.53 -4.73
N GLU A 114 2.73 7.36 -4.31
CA GLU A 114 3.11 6.92 -2.96
C GLU A 114 2.65 7.89 -1.87
N GLU A 115 2.72 9.19 -2.14
CA GLU A 115 2.37 10.22 -1.17
C GLU A 115 0.86 10.44 -1.03
N CYS A 116 0.12 10.49 -2.15
CA CYS A 116 -1.28 10.90 -2.14
C CYS A 116 -2.27 9.78 -2.51
N GLY A 117 -1.81 8.59 -2.87
CA GLY A 117 -2.66 7.43 -3.19
C GLY A 117 -3.48 7.51 -4.48
N ARG A 118 -3.40 8.64 -5.19
CA ARG A 118 -4.11 8.87 -6.46
C ARG A 118 -3.52 8.00 -7.56
N CYS A 119 -4.37 7.53 -8.46
CA CYS A 119 -3.92 6.88 -9.69
C CYS A 119 -3.07 7.85 -10.52
N ILE A 120 -1.96 7.34 -11.04
CA ILE A 120 -1.12 8.04 -12.01
C ILE A 120 -1.51 7.54 -13.39
N ASP A 121 -1.54 8.43 -14.38
CA ASP A 121 -1.62 8.03 -15.78
C ASP A 121 -0.22 7.68 -16.30
N ASP A 122 -0.16 6.89 -17.36
CA ASP A 122 1.09 6.27 -17.82
C ASP A 122 2.16 7.28 -18.28
N ASN A 123 1.85 8.58 -18.33
CA ASN A 123 2.74 9.62 -18.88
C ASN A 123 3.10 10.76 -17.90
N GLU A 124 2.56 10.82 -16.68
CA GLU A 124 2.84 11.90 -15.70
C GLU A 124 3.28 11.36 -14.33
N PHE A 125 4.29 10.48 -14.31
CA PHE A 125 4.94 10.05 -13.07
C PHE A 125 6.42 10.39 -13.03
N GLU A 126 6.89 10.59 -11.81
CA GLU A 126 8.30 10.72 -11.46
C GLU A 126 8.64 9.66 -10.41
N GLU A 127 9.88 9.18 -10.40
CA GLU A 127 10.33 8.20 -9.43
C GLU A 127 11.10 8.87 -8.27
N THR A 128 10.87 8.40 -7.04
CA THR A 128 11.74 8.70 -5.91
C THR A 128 13.06 7.93 -6.01
N PHE A 129 14.03 8.25 -5.15
CA PHE A 129 15.23 7.39 -5.02
C PHE A 129 14.90 5.94 -4.60
N CYS A 130 13.73 5.71 -4.00
CA CYS A 130 13.27 4.38 -3.60
C CYS A 130 12.48 3.64 -4.68
N LEU A 131 12.47 4.15 -5.92
CA LEU A 131 11.69 3.61 -7.03
C LEU A 131 10.17 3.69 -6.78
N ASP A 132 9.74 4.53 -5.84
CA ASP A 132 8.32 4.81 -5.62
C ASP A 132 7.82 5.81 -6.66
N LEU A 133 6.61 5.56 -7.17
CA LEU A 133 5.97 6.43 -8.15
C LEU A 133 5.32 7.62 -7.46
N LEU A 134 5.53 8.80 -8.03
CA LEU A 134 4.92 10.06 -7.60
C LEU A 134 4.18 10.70 -8.75
N CYS A 135 3.03 11.31 -8.46
CA CYS A 135 2.46 12.28 -9.39
C CYS A 135 3.27 13.58 -9.36
N SER A 136 3.25 14.33 -10.46
CA SER A 136 4.01 15.58 -10.60
C SER A 136 3.73 16.59 -9.49
N ALA A 137 2.48 16.65 -9.01
CA ALA A 137 2.11 17.53 -7.91
C ALA A 137 2.83 17.18 -6.59
N CYS A 138 2.97 15.89 -6.26
CA CYS A 138 3.69 15.46 -5.08
C CYS A 138 5.21 15.60 -5.26
N TRP A 139 5.71 15.28 -6.45
CA TRP A 139 7.12 15.45 -6.80
C TRP A 139 7.63 16.88 -6.62
N LEU A 140 6.80 17.88 -6.94
CA LEU A 140 7.15 19.30 -6.78
C LEU A 140 7.22 19.75 -5.30
N GLN A 141 6.55 19.06 -4.39
CA GLN A 141 6.45 19.45 -2.98
C GLN A 141 7.46 18.74 -2.08
N LEU A 142 8.07 17.66 -2.56
CA LEU A 142 9.01 16.87 -1.78
C LEU A 142 10.43 17.46 -1.81
N PRO A 143 11.19 17.36 -0.70
CA PRO A 143 12.61 17.70 -0.68
C PRO A 143 13.40 16.87 -1.69
N LYS A 144 14.31 17.51 -2.41
CA LYS A 144 15.10 16.90 -3.49
C LYS A 144 16.57 16.82 -3.13
N CYS A 145 17.21 15.75 -3.57
CA CYS A 145 18.66 15.63 -3.55
C CYS A 145 19.27 16.75 -4.40
N LEU A 146 20.28 17.45 -3.89
CA LEU A 146 20.95 18.52 -4.63
C LEU A 146 21.69 18.02 -5.87
N GLU A 147 22.21 16.79 -5.83
CA GLU A 147 23.06 16.24 -6.90
C GLU A 147 22.25 15.64 -8.05
N CYS A 148 21.20 14.88 -7.73
CA CYS A 148 20.41 14.16 -8.75
C CYS A 148 18.99 14.71 -8.95
N ASN A 149 18.60 15.73 -8.19
CA ASN A 149 17.25 16.34 -8.22
C ASN A 149 16.10 15.34 -8.00
N ARG A 150 16.37 14.14 -7.47
CA ARG A 150 15.34 13.14 -7.14
C ARG A 150 14.74 13.44 -5.77
N PRO A 151 13.41 13.35 -5.61
CA PRO A 151 12.78 13.53 -4.33
C PRO A 151 13.09 12.36 -3.39
N GLY A 152 13.18 12.68 -2.10
CA GLY A 152 13.06 11.68 -1.04
C GLY A 152 11.66 11.04 -1.05
N CYS A 153 11.54 9.78 -0.65
CA CYS A 153 10.21 9.18 -0.45
C CYS A 153 9.70 9.49 0.97
N GLY A 154 8.38 9.59 1.15
CA GLY A 154 7.74 9.74 2.44
C GLY A 154 8.08 8.63 3.43
N ARG A 155 8.43 7.43 2.95
CA ARG A 155 8.92 6.32 3.80
C ARG A 155 10.25 6.61 4.51
N HIS A 156 11.04 7.52 3.95
CA HIS A 156 12.31 7.97 4.54
C HIS A 156 12.24 9.43 5.01
N ALA A 157 11.02 9.99 5.13
CA ALA A 157 10.78 11.34 5.63
C ALA A 157 11.45 11.62 6.98
N ASP A 158 11.53 10.64 7.88
CA ASP A 158 12.19 10.80 9.18
C ASP A 158 13.69 11.09 9.07
N HIS A 159 14.34 10.71 7.96
CA HIS A 159 15.71 11.13 7.68
C HIS A 159 15.77 12.61 7.28
N PHE A 160 14.75 13.09 6.57
CA PHE A 160 14.64 14.46 6.02
C PHE A 160 14.08 15.48 7.03
N ILE A 161 13.18 15.05 7.94
CA ILE A 161 12.56 15.89 8.99
C ILE A 161 13.60 16.37 10.01
N ARG A 162 14.70 15.64 10.19
CA ARG A 162 15.71 15.98 11.19
C ARG A 162 16.47 17.28 10.90
N ARG A 163 16.48 17.78 9.64
CA ARG A 163 17.16 19.03 9.26
C ARG A 163 16.54 19.70 8.00
N PRO A 164 15.40 20.38 8.12
CA PRO A 164 14.75 21.08 7.01
C PRO A 164 15.57 22.26 6.43
N ASP A 165 16.63 22.67 7.13
CA ASP A 165 17.55 23.77 6.82
C ASP A 165 18.88 23.32 6.20
N THR A 166 19.12 22.01 6.07
CA THR A 166 20.34 21.50 5.43
C THR A 166 20.06 20.93 4.05
N SER A 167 20.89 21.33 3.09
CA SER A 167 21.06 20.66 1.79
C SER A 167 21.05 19.14 1.94
N PHE A 168 20.16 18.46 1.22
CA PHE A 168 20.03 17.01 1.23
C PHE A 168 20.78 16.40 0.03
N VAL A 169 21.58 15.36 0.28
CA VAL A 169 22.18 14.50 -0.75
C VAL A 169 21.75 13.06 -0.44
N CYS A 170 21.19 12.35 -1.43
CA CYS A 170 20.70 10.98 -1.21
C CYS A 170 21.86 9.99 -1.01
N GLY A 171 21.55 8.83 -0.43
CA GLY A 171 22.54 7.77 -0.18
C GLY A 171 23.33 7.36 -1.43
N ASP A 172 22.65 7.29 -2.58
CA ASP A 172 23.30 6.97 -3.86
C ASP A 172 24.36 8.03 -4.22
N CYS A 173 24.03 9.32 -4.11
CA CYS A 173 24.95 10.41 -4.41
C CYS A 173 26.04 10.60 -3.34
N MET A 174 25.76 10.28 -2.07
CA MET A 174 26.78 10.24 -1.01
C MET A 174 27.80 9.11 -1.25
N GLY A 175 27.35 7.95 -1.73
CA GLY A 175 28.23 6.84 -2.11
C GLY A 175 29.11 7.14 -3.32
N VAL A 176 28.60 7.94 -4.26
CA VAL A 176 29.35 8.39 -5.46
C VAL A 176 30.43 9.42 -5.09
N SER A 177 30.15 10.36 -4.19
CA SER A 177 31.11 11.39 -3.76
C SER A 177 32.26 10.83 -2.89
N ALA A 178 32.03 9.72 -2.19
CA ALA A 178 33.09 8.97 -1.51
C ALA A 178 33.96 8.10 -2.46
N GLY A 179 33.53 7.91 -3.71
CA GLY A 179 34.19 7.07 -4.71
C GLY A 179 35.14 7.80 -5.67
N CYS A 180 35.28 9.13 -5.58
CA CYS A 180 36.15 9.92 -6.47
C CYS A 180 37.54 10.24 -5.90
N LEU A 181 38.00 9.52 -4.87
CA LEU A 181 39.40 9.49 -4.45
C LEU A 181 39.88 8.02 -4.36
N GLY A 182 40.02 7.38 -5.51
CA GLY A 182 40.70 6.09 -5.69
C GLY A 182 41.60 6.19 -6.91
N PRO A 183 42.85 5.69 -6.83
CA PRO A 183 43.99 6.22 -7.57
C PRO A 183 43.92 5.97 -9.07
N ASP A 184 44.52 6.90 -9.81
CA ASP A 184 44.85 6.79 -11.23
C ASP A 184 45.36 5.38 -11.55
N PHE A 185 44.65 4.70 -12.44
CA PHE A 185 45.12 3.47 -13.07
C PHE A 185 46.01 3.87 -14.25
N ASP A 186 47.15 4.49 -13.94
CA ASP A 186 48.29 4.53 -14.83
C ASP A 186 49.38 3.61 -14.26
N ASP A 187 49.95 2.84 -15.17
CA ASP A 187 51.14 2.01 -15.03
C ASP A 187 50.93 0.59 -14.48
N PHE A 188 50.89 -0.38 -15.39
CA PHE A 188 51.87 -1.47 -15.37
C PHE A 188 52.07 -2.01 -16.80
N ALA A 189 53.27 -1.73 -17.30
CA ALA A 189 53.96 -2.41 -18.39
C ALA A 189 54.12 -3.93 -18.16
#